data_AF-A0A930PIZ7-F1
#
_entry.id   AF-A0A930PIZ7-F1
#
_cell.length_a   1.000
_cell.length_b   1.000
_cell.length_c   1.000
_cell.angle_alpha   90.00
_cell.angle_beta   90.00
_cell.angle_gamma   90.00
#
_symmetry.space_group_name_H-M   'P 1'
#
loop_
_entity.id
_entity.type
_entity.pdbx_description
1 polymer ?
#
loop_
_entity_poly.entity_id
_entity_poly.type
_entity_poly.pdbx_seq_one_letter_code
_entity_poly.pdbx_strand_id
1 'polypeptide(L)'
;MSPEDASQKPPSETPQVPSPSEKHSSPSNILEKIILFGLGFAFVSSLFSKDKKTTKESIETGRSKEQNGIKSTRGTRKFHFLYSETEDSKAPKKVANQICILFLIFLIFLLIAIYWGYISEKITLVFKYFSTENVPLGIVLSVTLMAVFFIFFLKRAVAKFQKLLTNLTNKYFIATLAGLAFLGGTAALYIPSYTNWFRETNNSQTQISKNQQSQSSKDPSSDLRLHLLYITGGVIAVLGLIETNRKNSQEHIREVHAARRDRYIAAVDKLSSKHAPVRLGGVYALVGLADEWLEDDNIDEETRIKEGQVIVNNLCAYIRSPFKLAEKRSVLELDSKPDNYEGKFAEDQTRLFEEQEVRRSIFDEISVRLRPLDEKGKRDYVTWHVFEFDFRKSTIFYPLNKLRFFNPDFRNSKFFGLADFSFSGFQGISIFSDTHYFGDASFSCAHFQGTARFSDSCFEKELNFRATTLKAGAIFDSSIFKGSTIITPALQDGQVSFDGSIFSCSSVHKFLDLNHLDIPTINIKSVTLVGKRRCKRYEAKIPVNSHLYDPDSWDEKQQRYTRVSKPAE
;
A
#
# COMPACT_ATOMS: atom_id res chain seq x y z
N MET A 1 -21.73 71.32 -31.67
CA MET A 1 -20.60 72.21 -31.33
C MET A 1 -19.32 71.44 -31.62
N SER A 2 -18.74 71.69 -32.80
CA SER A 2 -17.28 71.61 -33.02
C SER A 2 -16.60 72.76 -32.24
N PRO A 3 -15.29 72.72 -31.94
CA PRO A 3 -14.19 72.75 -32.94
C PRO A 3 -13.08 71.70 -32.67
N GLU A 4 -12.42 71.09 -33.65
CA GLU A 4 -11.49 71.63 -34.68
C GLU A 4 -10.19 72.22 -34.14
N ASP A 5 -9.10 71.46 -34.30
CA ASP A 5 -7.81 71.86 -34.91
C ASP A 5 -6.99 70.57 -35.13
N ALA A 6 -6.90 69.97 -36.32
CA ALA A 6 -6.21 70.38 -37.55
C ALA A 6 -4.68 70.36 -37.45
N SER A 7 -4.05 69.32 -38.01
CA SER A 7 -2.93 69.55 -38.94
C SER A 7 -2.71 68.36 -39.89
N GLN A 8 -2.65 68.70 -41.16
CA GLN A 8 -2.60 67.86 -42.36
C GLN A 8 -1.19 67.32 -42.65
N LYS A 9 -1.11 66.17 -43.34
CA LYS A 9 0.00 65.89 -44.27
C LYS A 9 -0.42 64.91 -45.39
N PRO A 10 -0.31 65.31 -46.67
CA PRO A 10 -0.11 64.40 -47.81
C PRO A 10 1.23 64.72 -48.52
N PRO A 11 1.62 64.07 -49.64
CA PRO A 11 1.33 62.72 -50.12
C PRO A 11 2.63 61.88 -50.31
N SER A 12 2.45 60.69 -50.87
CA SER A 12 3.45 59.71 -51.34
C SER A 12 4.59 60.26 -52.20
N GLU A 13 5.83 59.92 -51.83
CA GLU A 13 6.96 59.78 -52.76
C GLU A 13 7.78 58.55 -52.36
N THR A 14 8.00 57.67 -53.33
CA THR A 14 8.82 56.46 -53.26
C THR A 14 10.31 56.84 -53.34
N PRO A 15 11.16 56.38 -52.41
CA PRO A 15 12.59 56.32 -52.69
C PRO A 15 13.08 54.87 -52.70
N GLN A 16 13.88 54.59 -53.72
CA GLN A 16 14.52 53.33 -54.03
C GLN A 16 15.24 52.69 -52.83
N VAL A 17 15.05 51.38 -52.73
CA VAL A 17 15.84 50.45 -51.91
C VAL A 17 17.31 50.52 -52.31
N PRO A 18 18.25 50.83 -51.41
CA PRO A 18 19.64 50.43 -51.56
C PRO A 18 19.79 49.03 -50.97
N SER A 19 20.16 48.08 -51.83
CA SER A 19 20.46 46.69 -51.51
C SER A 19 21.45 46.57 -50.34
N PRO A 20 21.08 45.92 -49.22
CA PRO A 20 22.08 45.50 -48.24
C PRO A 20 22.77 44.25 -48.79
N SER A 21 24.07 44.37 -49.01
CA SER A 21 24.98 43.30 -49.42
C SER A 21 24.69 42.00 -48.64
N GLU A 22 24.25 40.97 -49.36
CA GLU A 22 24.12 39.60 -48.86
C GLU A 22 25.49 39.10 -48.36
N LYS A 23 25.68 39.09 -47.05
CA LYS A 23 26.60 38.14 -46.43
C LYS A 23 25.86 36.81 -46.32
N HIS A 24 26.00 35.97 -47.34
CA HIS A 24 25.59 34.57 -47.28
C HIS A 24 26.33 33.87 -46.13
N SER A 25 25.68 33.75 -44.97
CA SER A 25 26.00 32.66 -44.04
C SER A 25 25.45 31.37 -44.67
N SER A 26 26.33 30.47 -45.07
CA SER A 26 25.96 29.16 -45.62
C SER A 26 24.87 28.50 -44.73
N PRO A 27 23.74 28.04 -45.30
CA PRO A 27 22.65 27.37 -44.57
C PRO A 27 23.11 26.15 -43.77
N SER A 28 24.27 25.56 -44.13
CA SER A 28 24.80 24.34 -43.50
C SER A 28 25.23 24.55 -42.05
N ASN A 29 25.84 25.68 -41.70
CA ASN A 29 26.34 25.92 -40.34
C ASN A 29 25.22 26.22 -39.33
N ILE A 30 24.10 26.80 -39.80
CA ILE A 30 22.91 27.03 -38.97
C ILE A 30 22.15 25.71 -38.81
N LEU A 31 22.04 24.93 -39.88
CA LEU A 31 21.40 23.61 -39.86
C LEU A 31 22.15 22.62 -38.96
N GLU A 32 23.48 22.61 -38.99
CA GLU A 32 24.31 21.74 -38.15
C GLU A 32 24.21 22.11 -36.66
N LYS A 33 24.17 23.41 -36.33
CA LYS A 33 23.93 23.89 -34.95
C LYS A 33 22.52 23.57 -34.47
N ILE A 34 21.51 23.63 -35.35
CA ILE A 34 20.13 23.24 -35.04
C ILE A 34 20.00 21.72 -34.87
N ILE A 35 20.69 20.93 -35.68
CA ILE A 35 20.72 19.46 -35.58
C ILE A 35 21.43 19.02 -34.29
N LEU A 36 22.56 19.65 -33.94
CA LEU A 36 23.26 19.38 -32.67
C LEU A 36 22.43 19.81 -31.45
N PHE A 37 21.73 20.94 -31.52
CA PHE A 37 20.79 21.37 -30.48
C PHE A 37 19.58 20.42 -30.39
N GLY A 38 19.04 19.97 -31.52
CA GLY A 38 17.93 19.02 -31.59
C GLY A 38 18.31 17.61 -31.09
N LEU A 39 19.51 17.12 -31.40
CA LEU A 39 20.05 15.86 -30.88
C LEU A 39 20.36 15.96 -29.38
N GLY A 40 20.88 17.10 -28.91
CA GLY A 40 21.07 17.38 -27.48
C GLY A 40 19.73 17.40 -26.72
N PHE A 41 18.71 18.06 -27.29
CA PHE A 41 17.37 18.11 -26.72
C PHE A 41 16.67 16.74 -26.73
N ALA A 42 16.84 15.95 -27.80
CA ALA A 42 16.31 14.59 -27.90
C ALA A 42 17.01 13.61 -26.94
N PHE A 43 18.33 13.75 -26.75
CA PHE A 43 19.10 12.96 -25.79
C PHE A 43 18.70 13.26 -24.34
N VAL A 44 18.54 14.55 -24.00
CA VAL A 44 18.01 15.02 -22.72
C VAL A 44 16.57 14.52 -22.53
N SER A 45 15.68 14.69 -23.51
CA SER A 45 14.28 14.22 -23.44
C SER A 45 14.17 12.70 -23.32
N SER A 46 15.07 11.94 -23.95
CA SER A 46 15.15 10.48 -23.81
C SER A 46 15.69 10.04 -22.45
N LEU A 47 16.51 10.85 -21.80
CA LEU A 47 17.01 10.61 -20.44
C LEU A 47 15.93 10.81 -19.37
N PHE A 48 14.94 11.66 -19.65
CA PHE A 48 13.88 12.08 -18.71
C PHE A 48 12.47 11.54 -19.03
N SER A 49 12.31 10.73 -20.07
CA SER A 49 11.04 10.05 -20.33
C SER A 49 10.80 9.00 -19.24
N LYS A 50 9.90 9.31 -18.29
CA LYS A 50 9.43 8.35 -17.28
C LYS A 50 8.83 7.15 -18.01
N ASP A 51 9.48 5.99 -17.92
CA ASP A 51 8.86 4.71 -18.24
C ASP A 51 7.71 4.48 -17.25
N LYS A 52 6.50 4.90 -17.63
CA LYS A 52 5.25 4.65 -16.90
C LYS A 52 4.75 3.19 -17.09
N LYS A 53 5.63 2.27 -17.49
CA LYS A 53 5.31 0.87 -17.78
C LYS A 53 6.33 -0.10 -17.19
N THR A 54 6.51 -0.07 -15.87
CA THR A 54 7.07 -1.21 -15.12
C THR A 54 6.39 -1.34 -13.76
N THR A 55 5.05 -1.45 -13.78
CA THR A 55 4.28 -1.97 -12.63
C THR A 55 3.00 -2.69 -13.10
N LYS A 56 3.06 -3.35 -14.27
CA LYS A 56 1.89 -4.09 -14.80
C LYS A 56 2.18 -5.48 -15.37
N GLU A 57 3.41 -5.99 -15.28
CA GLU A 57 3.77 -7.34 -15.81
C GLU A 57 4.33 -8.31 -14.75
N SER A 58 4.21 -8.01 -13.45
CA SER A 58 4.57 -8.95 -12.37
C SER A 58 3.37 -9.53 -11.60
N ILE A 59 2.13 -9.37 -12.10
CA ILE A 59 0.93 -9.94 -11.43
C ILE A 59 0.20 -11.00 -12.29
N GLU A 60 0.55 -11.19 -13.57
CA GLU A 60 -0.17 -12.16 -14.43
C GLU A 60 0.48 -13.55 -14.62
N THR A 61 1.57 -13.86 -13.90
CA THR A 61 2.14 -15.24 -13.90
C THR A 61 2.45 -15.72 -12.50
N GLY A 62 1.41 -15.79 -11.65
CA GLY A 62 1.55 -16.27 -10.28
C GLY A 62 0.29 -16.87 -9.66
N ARG A 63 -0.65 -17.42 -10.45
CA ARG A 63 -1.70 -18.30 -9.90
C ARG A 63 -2.37 -19.19 -10.95
N SER A 64 -1.74 -20.31 -11.29
CA SER A 64 -2.48 -21.56 -11.49
C SER A 64 -1.56 -22.76 -11.25
N LYS A 65 -2.12 -23.77 -10.59
CA LYS A 65 -1.52 -25.03 -10.09
C LYS A 65 -0.84 -24.95 -8.73
N GLU A 66 -1.61 -25.24 -7.68
CA GLU A 66 -1.57 -26.59 -7.09
C GLU A 66 -2.71 -26.75 -6.08
N GLN A 67 -3.59 -27.70 -6.39
CA GLN A 67 -4.50 -28.30 -5.42
C GLN A 67 -3.98 -29.71 -5.13
N ASN A 68 -4.02 -30.04 -3.85
CA ASN A 68 -4.05 -31.37 -3.23
C ASN A 68 -2.73 -32.10 -2.97
N GLY A 69 -2.43 -32.26 -1.67
CA GLY A 69 -1.42 -33.17 -1.15
C GLY A 69 -1.25 -33.07 0.37
N ILE A 70 -2.16 -33.68 1.12
CA ILE A 70 -2.12 -33.84 2.59
C ILE A 70 -0.80 -34.48 3.05
N LYS A 71 -0.15 -33.94 4.10
CA LYS A 71 0.40 -34.72 5.24
C LYS A 71 0.91 -33.86 6.40
N SER A 72 0.22 -34.02 7.53
CA SER A 72 0.66 -34.03 8.93
C SER A 72 2.17 -33.89 9.21
N THR A 73 2.59 -32.96 10.09
CA THR A 73 3.02 -33.26 11.48
C THR A 73 3.62 -32.04 12.20
N ARG A 74 3.15 -31.83 13.45
CA ARG A 74 3.85 -31.44 14.68
C ARG A 74 5.05 -30.45 14.63
N GLY A 75 4.81 -29.27 15.21
CA GLY A 75 5.52 -28.74 16.39
C GLY A 75 7.05 -28.65 16.38
N THR A 76 7.58 -27.42 16.48
CA THR A 76 8.19 -26.89 17.72
C THR A 76 8.79 -25.51 17.46
N ARG A 77 8.38 -24.53 18.27
CA ARG A 77 9.18 -23.31 18.48
C ARG A 77 10.48 -23.73 19.15
N LYS A 78 11.62 -23.32 18.61
CA LYS A 78 12.87 -23.18 19.37
C LYS A 78 13.53 -21.86 19.01
N PHE A 79 13.44 -20.93 19.97
CA PHE A 79 14.49 -19.95 20.18
C PHE A 79 15.82 -20.69 20.39
N HIS A 80 16.90 -20.26 19.75
CA HIS A 80 18.20 -20.37 20.37
C HIS A 80 19.17 -19.28 19.90
N PHE A 81 19.91 -18.86 20.91
CA PHE A 81 20.89 -17.81 21.03
C PHE A 81 22.22 -18.19 20.36
N LEU A 82 22.98 -17.16 19.96
CA LEU A 82 24.40 -17.10 19.57
C LEU A 82 25.26 -18.37 19.69
N TYR A 83 25.91 -18.76 18.58
CA TYR A 83 27.33 -19.11 18.58
C TYR A 83 27.97 -18.90 17.19
N SER A 84 29.17 -18.33 17.20
CA SER A 84 30.07 -18.12 16.08
C SER A 84 30.95 -19.35 15.85
N GLU A 85 31.09 -19.84 14.62
CA GLU A 85 32.32 -20.53 14.19
C GLU A 85 32.47 -20.57 12.65
N THR A 86 33.49 -19.82 12.21
CA THR A 86 34.42 -20.02 11.09
C THR A 86 33.99 -20.88 9.87
N GLU A 87 33.71 -20.19 8.76
CA GLU A 87 33.90 -20.71 7.39
C GLU A 87 35.38 -20.54 6.98
N ASP A 88 36.12 -21.64 6.90
CA ASP A 88 37.31 -21.73 6.03
C ASP A 88 37.47 -23.18 5.55
N SER A 89 37.23 -23.41 4.24
CA SER A 89 37.70 -24.58 3.43
C SER A 89 36.86 -24.89 2.17
N LYS A 90 36.15 -23.92 1.57
CA LYS A 90 35.46 -24.12 0.25
C LYS A 90 35.93 -23.20 -0.87
N ALA A 91 37.07 -22.52 -0.72
CA ALA A 91 37.65 -21.67 -1.76
C ALA A 91 38.29 -22.42 -2.96
N PRO A 92 39.05 -23.54 -2.80
CA PRO A 92 39.87 -24.05 -3.92
C PRO A 92 39.08 -24.79 -5.01
N LYS A 93 37.89 -25.33 -4.70
CA LYS A 93 37.03 -26.01 -5.70
C LYS A 93 36.26 -25.03 -6.60
N LYS A 94 35.99 -23.81 -6.12
CA LYS A 94 35.24 -22.79 -6.87
C LYS A 94 36.11 -22.10 -7.93
N VAL A 95 37.39 -21.89 -7.62
CA VAL A 95 38.39 -21.30 -8.53
C VAL A 95 38.75 -22.27 -9.66
N ALA A 96 38.94 -23.57 -9.36
CA ALA A 96 39.22 -24.58 -10.38
C ALA A 96 38.10 -24.71 -11.43
N ASN A 97 36.83 -24.63 -10.99
CA ASN A 97 35.68 -24.68 -11.90
C ASN A 97 35.59 -23.43 -12.79
N GLN A 98 35.94 -22.24 -12.27
CA GLN A 98 35.99 -21.01 -13.06
C GLN A 98 37.09 -21.04 -14.11
N ILE A 99 38.25 -21.62 -13.80
CA ILE A 99 39.36 -21.79 -14.76
C ILE A 99 38.97 -22.78 -15.87
N CYS A 100 38.30 -23.89 -15.55
CA CYS A 100 37.78 -24.83 -16.56
C CYS A 100 36.76 -24.18 -17.50
N ILE A 101 35.85 -23.35 -16.97
CA ILE A 101 34.86 -22.63 -17.79
C ILE A 101 35.54 -21.61 -18.70
N LEU A 102 36.53 -20.86 -18.20
CA LEU A 102 37.32 -19.91 -19.00
C LEU A 102 38.10 -20.62 -20.12
N PHE A 103 38.67 -21.80 -19.85
CA PHE A 103 39.37 -22.61 -20.84
C PHE A 103 38.41 -23.15 -21.92
N LEU A 104 37.21 -23.59 -21.55
CA LEU A 104 36.16 -24.00 -22.48
C LEU A 104 35.69 -22.85 -23.37
N ILE A 105 35.50 -21.65 -22.79
CA ILE A 105 35.17 -20.44 -23.53
C ILE A 105 36.29 -20.07 -24.52
N PHE A 106 37.55 -20.20 -24.10
CA PHE A 106 38.71 -19.96 -24.98
C PHE A 106 38.77 -20.96 -26.14
N LEU A 107 38.50 -22.24 -25.90
CA LEU A 107 38.46 -23.27 -26.95
C LEU A 107 37.34 -23.01 -27.96
N ILE A 108 36.17 -22.57 -27.48
CA ILE A 108 35.05 -22.15 -28.33
C ILE A 108 35.43 -20.91 -29.16
N PHE A 109 36.13 -19.93 -28.56
CA PHE A 109 36.63 -18.76 -29.27
C PHE A 109 37.65 -19.13 -30.36
N LEU A 110 38.52 -20.12 -30.09
CA LEU A 110 39.48 -20.63 -31.06
C LEU A 110 38.77 -21.32 -32.24
N LEU A 111 37.74 -22.12 -31.97
CA LEU A 111 36.90 -22.74 -33.00
C LEU A 111 36.15 -21.70 -33.83
N ILE A 112 35.60 -20.66 -33.19
CA ILE A 112 34.96 -19.53 -33.90
C ILE A 112 35.97 -18.77 -34.77
N ALA A 113 37.20 -18.57 -34.30
CA ALA A 113 38.25 -17.91 -35.07
C ALA A 113 38.66 -18.72 -36.31
N ILE A 114 38.75 -20.05 -36.21
CA ILE A 114 39.01 -20.95 -37.35
C ILE A 114 37.84 -20.90 -38.34
N TYR A 115 36.60 -20.93 -37.83
CA TYR A 115 35.39 -20.85 -38.67
C TYR A 115 35.22 -19.47 -39.32
N TRP A 116 35.77 -18.41 -38.70
CA TRP A 116 35.74 -17.05 -39.23
C TRP A 116 36.53 -16.91 -40.53
N GLY A 117 37.65 -17.64 -40.68
CA GLY A 117 38.39 -17.70 -41.95
C GLY A 117 37.52 -18.20 -43.10
N TYR A 118 36.82 -19.32 -42.89
CA TYR A 118 35.93 -19.95 -43.87
C TYR A 118 34.69 -19.10 -44.21
N ILE A 119 34.11 -18.44 -43.20
CA ILE A 119 32.99 -17.51 -43.39
C ILE A 119 33.45 -16.23 -44.10
N SER A 120 34.63 -15.71 -43.79
CA SER A 120 35.14 -14.46 -44.37
C SER A 120 35.35 -14.56 -45.88
N GLU A 121 35.78 -15.72 -46.39
CA GLU A 121 35.97 -15.99 -47.82
C GLU A 121 34.64 -16.00 -48.58
N LYS A 122 33.59 -16.60 -47.99
CA LYS A 122 32.23 -16.59 -48.54
C LYS A 122 31.62 -15.19 -48.49
N ILE A 123 31.82 -14.46 -47.39
CA ILE A 123 31.33 -13.08 -47.24
C ILE A 123 32.05 -12.14 -48.21
N THR A 124 33.35 -12.27 -48.44
CA THR A 124 34.08 -11.43 -49.42
C THR A 124 33.60 -11.67 -50.85
N LEU A 125 33.24 -12.90 -51.22
CA LEU A 125 32.60 -13.20 -52.50
C LEU A 125 31.23 -12.54 -52.65
N VAL A 126 30.40 -12.60 -51.60
CA VAL A 126 29.08 -11.95 -51.56
C VAL A 126 29.20 -10.42 -51.57
N PHE A 127 30.15 -9.86 -50.83
CA PHE A 127 30.44 -8.42 -50.82
C PHE A 127 30.95 -7.94 -52.18
N LYS A 128 31.81 -8.73 -52.83
CA LYS A 128 32.28 -8.45 -54.19
C LYS A 128 31.12 -8.43 -55.19
N TYR A 129 30.22 -9.43 -55.15
CA TYR A 129 29.00 -9.47 -55.96
C TYR A 129 28.12 -8.21 -55.77
N PHE A 130 27.90 -7.78 -54.53
CA PHE A 130 27.11 -6.56 -54.23
C PHE A 130 27.86 -5.24 -54.50
N SER A 131 29.20 -5.21 -54.49
CA SER A 131 30.00 -4.00 -54.75
C SER A 131 30.43 -3.82 -56.20
N THR A 132 30.40 -4.86 -57.06
CA THR A 132 30.80 -4.74 -58.48
C THR A 132 29.69 -5.06 -59.47
N GLU A 133 28.81 -6.03 -59.19
CA GLU A 133 27.75 -6.43 -60.14
C GLU A 133 26.39 -5.77 -59.86
N ASN A 134 26.09 -5.42 -58.60
CA ASN A 134 24.80 -4.82 -58.21
C ASN A 134 24.92 -3.73 -57.13
N VAL A 135 25.72 -2.69 -57.45
CA VAL A 135 26.05 -1.55 -56.57
C VAL A 135 24.86 -0.89 -55.87
N PRO A 136 23.69 -0.66 -56.52
CA PRO A 136 22.57 0.01 -55.87
C PRO A 136 22.00 -0.79 -54.69
N LEU A 137 21.93 -2.12 -54.83
CA LEU A 137 21.39 -3.01 -53.79
C LEU A 137 22.38 -3.13 -52.62
N GLY A 138 23.69 -3.11 -52.90
CA GLY A 138 24.75 -3.15 -51.89
C GLY A 138 24.74 -1.92 -50.97
N ILE A 139 24.54 -0.72 -51.52
CA ILE A 139 24.43 0.52 -50.73
C ILE A 139 23.21 0.47 -49.81
N VAL A 140 22.04 0.05 -50.33
CA VAL A 140 20.80 -0.05 -49.54
C VAL A 140 20.95 -1.06 -48.40
N LEU A 141 21.57 -2.22 -48.66
CA LEU A 141 21.81 -3.23 -47.63
C LEU A 141 22.79 -2.74 -46.55
N SER A 142 23.87 -2.04 -46.94
CA SER A 142 24.82 -1.48 -45.99
C SER A 142 24.19 -0.40 -45.10
N VAL A 143 23.38 0.49 -45.67
CA VAL A 143 22.69 1.56 -44.92
C VAL A 143 21.67 0.98 -43.96
N THR A 144 20.90 -0.03 -44.38
CA THR A 144 19.92 -0.71 -43.52
C THR A 144 20.58 -1.48 -42.38
N LEU A 145 21.71 -2.17 -42.64
CA LEU A 145 22.45 -2.88 -41.60
C LEU A 145 23.06 -1.92 -40.58
N MET A 146 23.61 -0.78 -41.03
CA MET A 146 24.08 0.31 -40.18
C MET A 146 22.95 0.89 -39.32
N ALA A 147 21.77 1.13 -39.91
CA ALA A 147 20.61 1.65 -39.18
C ALA A 147 20.12 0.68 -38.11
N VAL A 148 20.02 -0.62 -38.41
CA VAL A 148 19.62 -1.67 -37.45
C VAL A 148 20.65 -1.79 -36.33
N PHE A 149 21.94 -1.77 -36.66
CA PHE A 149 23.02 -1.76 -35.67
C PHE A 149 22.91 -0.54 -34.74
N PHE A 150 22.70 0.65 -35.31
CA PHE A 150 22.54 1.89 -34.55
C PHE A 150 21.33 1.83 -33.62
N ILE A 151 20.17 1.37 -34.10
CA ILE A 151 18.94 1.28 -33.30
C ILE A 151 19.10 0.30 -32.12
N PHE A 152 19.68 -0.88 -32.37
CA PHE A 152 19.79 -1.93 -31.35
C PHE A 152 20.87 -1.63 -30.30
N PHE A 153 22.04 -1.15 -30.73
CA PHE A 153 23.14 -0.85 -29.82
C PHE A 153 22.96 0.48 -29.08
N LEU A 154 22.43 1.52 -29.72
CA LEU A 154 22.21 2.81 -29.06
C LEU A 154 21.19 2.69 -27.93
N LYS A 155 20.08 1.97 -28.14
CA LYS A 155 19.08 1.75 -27.09
C LYS A 155 19.67 1.02 -25.87
N ARG A 156 20.48 -0.02 -26.11
CA ARG A 156 21.09 -0.83 -25.04
C ARG A 156 22.23 -0.10 -24.33
N ALA A 157 23.00 0.71 -25.05
CA ALA A 157 24.03 1.58 -24.51
C ALA A 157 23.44 2.70 -23.65
N VAL A 158 22.38 3.36 -24.14
CA VAL A 158 21.65 4.41 -23.41
C VAL A 158 21.06 3.84 -22.11
N ALA A 159 20.43 2.67 -22.13
CA ALA A 159 19.88 2.05 -20.92
C ALA A 159 20.96 1.69 -19.88
N LYS A 160 22.12 1.16 -20.31
CA LYS A 160 23.25 0.89 -19.42
C LYS A 160 23.86 2.18 -18.87
N PHE A 161 23.96 3.21 -19.70
CA PHE A 161 24.49 4.51 -19.32
C PHE A 161 23.55 5.25 -18.36
N GLN A 162 22.24 5.19 -18.57
CA GLN A 162 21.23 5.66 -17.62
C GLN A 162 21.39 4.97 -16.26
N LYS A 163 21.50 3.63 -16.24
CA LYS A 163 21.69 2.87 -15.00
C LYS A 163 23.00 3.23 -14.28
N LEU A 164 24.06 3.48 -15.03
CA LEU A 164 25.34 3.96 -14.50
C LEU A 164 25.19 5.36 -13.89
N LEU A 165 24.55 6.29 -14.59
CA LEU A 165 24.26 7.64 -14.12
C LEU A 165 23.45 7.63 -12.83
N THR A 166 22.38 6.84 -12.77
CA THR A 166 21.52 6.71 -11.57
C THR A 166 22.29 6.17 -10.36
N ASN A 167 23.21 5.23 -10.57
CA ASN A 167 24.06 4.70 -9.49
C ASN A 167 25.10 5.72 -9.01
N LEU A 168 25.66 6.52 -9.92
CA LEU A 168 26.64 7.56 -9.59
C LEU A 168 26.01 8.73 -8.82
N THR A 169 24.80 9.15 -9.21
CA THR A 169 24.08 10.24 -8.52
C THR A 169 23.54 9.86 -7.15
N ASN A 170 23.23 8.59 -6.88
CA ASN A 170 22.71 8.18 -5.56
C ASN A 170 23.77 8.03 -4.46
N LYS A 171 25.01 7.65 -4.79
CA LYS A 171 26.04 7.32 -3.77
C LYS A 171 27.29 8.20 -3.81
N TYR A 172 27.62 8.80 -4.95
CA TYR A 172 28.86 9.56 -5.16
C TYR A 172 28.63 10.89 -5.90
N PHE A 173 27.50 11.56 -5.65
CA PHE A 173 27.08 12.76 -6.38
C PHE A 173 28.16 13.86 -6.44
N ILE A 174 28.72 14.25 -5.29
CA ILE A 174 29.76 15.30 -5.21
C ILE A 174 31.04 14.88 -5.94
N ALA A 175 31.45 13.61 -5.81
CA ALA A 175 32.62 13.08 -6.52
C ALA A 175 32.38 13.01 -8.04
N THR A 176 31.14 12.77 -8.47
CA THR A 176 30.75 12.74 -9.89
C THR A 176 30.73 14.15 -10.47
N LEU A 177 30.21 15.13 -9.73
CA LEU A 177 30.23 16.55 -10.10
C LEU A 177 31.66 17.07 -10.23
N ALA A 178 32.51 16.74 -9.24
CA ALA A 178 33.93 17.09 -9.24
C ALA A 178 34.69 16.41 -10.38
N GLY A 179 34.41 15.13 -10.66
CA GLY A 179 35.00 14.39 -11.78
C GLY A 179 34.62 14.97 -13.14
N LEU A 180 33.35 15.33 -13.35
CA LEU A 180 32.89 15.99 -14.57
C LEU A 180 33.49 17.38 -14.76
N ALA A 181 33.59 18.17 -13.68
CA ALA A 181 34.26 19.47 -13.71
C ALA A 181 35.74 19.33 -14.06
N PHE A 182 36.43 18.34 -13.48
CA PHE A 182 37.83 18.05 -13.77
C PHE A 182 38.04 17.57 -15.21
N LEU A 183 37.22 16.63 -15.71
CA LEU A 183 37.29 16.15 -17.10
C LEU A 183 36.99 17.26 -18.11
N GLY A 184 35.95 18.07 -17.87
CA GLY A 184 35.60 19.19 -18.75
C GLY A 184 36.69 20.25 -18.80
N GLY A 185 37.25 20.62 -17.64
CA GLY A 185 38.35 21.57 -17.53
C GLY A 185 39.64 21.06 -18.18
N THR A 186 40.03 19.80 -17.91
CA THR A 186 41.24 19.21 -18.50
C THR A 186 41.12 19.03 -20.01
N ALA A 187 39.97 18.58 -20.52
CA ALA A 187 39.73 18.46 -21.96
C ALA A 187 39.75 19.84 -22.67
N ALA A 188 39.21 20.89 -22.05
CA ALA A 188 39.29 22.25 -22.60
C ALA A 188 40.75 22.78 -22.66
N LEU A 189 41.59 22.40 -21.69
CA LEU A 189 43.01 22.76 -21.66
C LEU A 189 43.87 21.96 -22.66
N TYR A 190 43.52 20.69 -22.90
CA TYR A 190 44.28 19.78 -23.77
C TYR A 190 43.98 19.91 -25.27
N ILE A 191 42.86 20.53 -25.68
CA ILE A 191 42.65 20.94 -27.09
C ILE A 191 43.74 21.96 -27.41
N PRO A 192 44.74 21.73 -28.27
CA PRO A 192 45.83 22.70 -28.45
C PRO A 192 45.32 23.90 -29.25
N SER A 193 45.79 25.12 -28.92
CA SER A 193 45.33 26.36 -29.58
C SER A 193 45.68 26.42 -31.08
N TYR A 194 46.50 25.49 -31.60
CA TYR A 194 47.10 25.55 -32.94
C TYR A 194 47.11 24.21 -33.70
N THR A 195 46.17 23.29 -33.45
CA THR A 195 46.10 22.07 -34.29
C THR A 195 45.55 22.42 -35.68
N ASN A 196 46.45 22.44 -36.67
CA ASN A 196 46.18 22.55 -38.12
C ASN A 196 45.29 21.43 -38.71
N TRP A 197 44.58 20.66 -37.89
CA TRP A 197 43.82 19.47 -38.30
C TRP A 197 42.58 19.80 -39.14
N PHE A 198 42.03 21.02 -39.03
CA PHE A 198 40.82 21.46 -39.75
C PHE A 198 41.08 22.44 -40.91
N ARG A 199 42.31 22.56 -41.40
CA ARG A 199 42.58 23.36 -42.60
C ARG A 199 42.40 22.48 -43.84
N GLU A 200 41.31 22.68 -44.57
CA GLU A 200 41.09 22.08 -45.89
C GLU A 200 42.35 22.14 -46.74
N THR A 201 42.82 20.97 -47.18
CA THR A 201 43.85 20.83 -48.22
C THR A 201 43.22 21.08 -49.58
N ASN A 202 43.05 22.34 -49.96
CA ASN A 202 42.82 22.71 -51.37
C ASN A 202 44.11 23.32 -51.92
N ASN A 203 44.94 22.46 -52.50
CA ASN A 203 45.99 22.85 -53.42
C ASN A 203 45.34 23.24 -54.75
N SER A 204 45.45 24.50 -55.15
CA SER A 204 45.64 24.93 -56.54
C SER A 204 46.10 26.38 -56.58
N GLN A 205 47.15 26.63 -57.36
CA GLN A 205 47.77 27.93 -57.65
C GLN A 205 46.74 28.97 -58.11
N THR A 206 46.89 30.24 -57.74
CA THR A 206 47.35 31.36 -58.62
C THR A 206 47.50 32.64 -57.78
N GLN A 207 48.46 33.50 -58.15
CA GLN A 207 48.88 34.72 -57.47
C GLN A 207 47.88 35.91 -57.55
N ILE A 208 48.18 36.94 -56.73
CA ILE A 208 47.86 38.38 -56.83
C ILE A 208 46.66 38.86 -56.00
N SER A 209 46.89 39.38 -54.79
CA SER A 209 47.05 40.84 -54.50
C SER A 209 46.91 41.13 -53.00
N LYS A 210 47.82 41.94 -52.46
CA LYS A 210 47.72 42.54 -51.12
C LYS A 210 46.62 43.60 -51.13
N ASN A 211 45.65 43.50 -50.21
CA ASN A 211 45.27 44.62 -49.34
C ASN A 211 44.39 44.15 -48.18
N GLN A 212 44.69 44.69 -47.00
CA GLN A 212 44.08 44.40 -45.71
C GLN A 212 42.63 44.89 -45.66
N GLN A 213 41.72 44.04 -45.17
CA GLN A 213 40.72 44.50 -44.20
C GLN A 213 40.27 43.37 -43.28
N SER A 214 40.40 43.65 -41.99
CA SER A 214 40.25 42.77 -40.84
C SER A 214 38.86 42.14 -40.75
N GLN A 215 38.75 40.84 -40.97
CA GLN A 215 37.67 40.03 -40.41
C GLN A 215 38.29 38.94 -39.54
N SER A 216 38.06 39.07 -38.23
CA SER A 216 38.33 38.05 -37.21
C SER A 216 37.86 36.66 -37.69
N SER A 217 38.79 35.85 -38.20
CA SER A 217 38.61 34.42 -38.34
C SER A 217 38.51 33.84 -36.93
N LYS A 218 37.29 33.54 -36.46
CA LYS A 218 37.12 32.79 -35.20
C LYS A 218 37.81 31.45 -35.37
N ASP A 219 38.84 31.19 -34.57
CA ASP A 219 39.58 29.93 -34.58
C ASP A 219 38.62 28.78 -34.21
N PRO A 220 38.43 27.75 -35.06
CA PRO A 220 37.51 26.65 -34.80
C PRO A 220 37.78 25.92 -33.47
N SER A 221 39.05 25.92 -33.04
CA SER A 221 39.51 25.36 -31.77
C SER A 221 38.98 26.12 -30.55
N SER A 222 38.84 27.44 -30.64
CA SER A 222 38.30 28.29 -29.57
C SER A 222 36.79 28.13 -29.40
N ASP A 223 36.05 27.97 -30.50
CA ASP A 223 34.60 27.70 -30.50
C ASP A 223 34.30 26.30 -29.93
N LEU A 224 35.16 25.31 -30.22
CA LEU A 224 35.06 23.96 -29.66
C LEU A 224 35.31 23.91 -28.14
N ARG A 225 36.36 24.58 -27.63
CA ARG A 225 36.63 24.67 -26.18
C ARG A 225 35.47 25.35 -25.46
N LEU A 226 34.94 26.43 -26.04
CA LEU A 226 33.80 27.16 -25.50
C LEU A 226 32.53 26.29 -25.46
N HIS A 227 32.24 25.56 -26.53
CA HIS A 227 31.13 24.62 -26.57
C HIS A 227 31.29 23.46 -25.57
N LEU A 228 32.49 22.93 -25.39
CA LEU A 228 32.76 21.87 -24.40
C LEU A 228 32.53 22.36 -22.97
N LEU A 229 32.98 23.57 -22.65
CA LEU A 229 32.73 24.21 -21.35
C LEU A 229 31.24 24.48 -21.12
N TYR A 230 30.51 24.95 -22.13
CA TYR A 230 29.07 25.14 -22.03
C TYR A 230 28.31 23.83 -21.85
N ILE A 231 28.69 22.77 -22.56
CA ILE A 231 28.06 21.45 -22.43
C ILE A 231 28.33 20.87 -21.04
N THR A 232 29.58 20.90 -20.58
CA THR A 232 29.94 20.34 -19.26
C THR A 232 29.35 21.16 -18.11
N GLY A 233 29.40 22.49 -18.18
CA GLY A 233 28.74 23.39 -17.22
C GLY A 233 27.22 23.20 -17.21
N GLY A 234 26.60 23.04 -18.38
CA GLY A 234 25.16 22.77 -18.52
C GLY A 234 24.76 21.43 -17.89
N VAL A 235 25.53 20.36 -18.13
CA VAL A 235 25.28 19.04 -17.52
C VAL A 235 25.41 19.09 -16.00
N ILE A 236 26.43 19.78 -15.48
CA ILE A 236 26.64 19.99 -14.04
C ILE A 236 25.46 20.76 -13.43
N ALA A 237 25.00 21.84 -14.08
CA ALA A 237 23.87 22.64 -13.61
C ALA A 237 22.57 21.81 -13.57
N VAL A 238 22.29 21.02 -14.62
CA VAL A 238 21.10 20.14 -14.66
C VAL A 238 21.16 19.08 -13.57
N LEU A 239 22.30 18.42 -13.37
CA LEU A 239 22.48 17.43 -12.30
C LEU A 239 22.35 18.07 -10.90
N GLY A 240 22.88 19.27 -10.72
CA GLY A 240 22.74 20.07 -9.50
C GLY A 240 21.28 20.39 -9.18
N LEU A 241 20.51 20.82 -10.18
CA LEU A 241 19.08 21.09 -10.04
C LEU A 241 18.28 19.83 -9.70
N ILE A 242 18.59 18.70 -10.32
CA ILE A 242 17.94 17.40 -10.03
C ILE A 242 18.17 16.99 -8.59
N GLU A 243 19.41 17.04 -8.11
CA GLU A 243 19.74 16.64 -6.75
C GLU A 243 19.16 17.62 -5.72
N THR A 244 19.16 18.92 -6.02
CA THR A 244 18.54 19.93 -5.15
C THR A 244 17.03 19.70 -5.07
N ASN A 245 16.36 19.46 -6.20
CA ASN A 245 14.94 19.12 -6.21
C ASN A 245 14.64 17.82 -5.45
N ARG A 246 15.49 16.80 -5.59
CA ARG A 246 15.38 15.53 -4.83
C ARG A 246 15.53 15.75 -3.33
N LYS A 247 16.53 16.53 -2.90
CA LYS A 247 16.76 16.86 -1.49
C LYS A 247 15.59 17.67 -0.92
N ASN A 248 15.15 18.70 -1.62
CA ASN A 248 14.01 19.52 -1.21
C ASN A 248 12.73 18.67 -1.09
N SER A 249 12.48 17.76 -2.04
CA SER A 249 11.34 16.84 -1.97
C SER A 249 11.42 15.94 -0.74
N GLN A 250 12.61 15.39 -0.43
CA GLN A 250 12.81 14.53 0.73
C GLN A 250 12.71 15.30 2.05
N GLU A 251 13.20 16.53 2.10
CA GLU A 251 13.09 17.42 3.26
C GLU A 251 11.64 17.81 3.52
N HIS A 252 10.91 18.17 2.46
CA HIS A 252 9.47 18.44 2.56
C HIS A 252 8.69 17.25 3.13
N ILE A 253 8.95 16.01 2.68
CA ILE A 253 8.34 14.80 3.25
C ILE A 253 8.66 14.69 4.75
N ARG A 254 9.91 14.95 5.17
CA ARG A 254 10.29 14.90 6.60
C ARG A 254 9.56 15.95 7.44
N GLU A 255 9.40 17.16 6.91
CA GLU A 255 8.66 18.25 7.57
C GLU A 255 7.19 17.90 7.72
N VAL A 256 6.55 17.40 6.66
CA VAL A 256 5.15 16.93 6.70
C VAL A 256 4.99 15.83 7.74
N HIS A 257 5.91 14.87 7.79
CA HIS A 257 5.89 13.80 8.80
C HIS A 257 6.05 14.33 10.22
N ALA A 258 6.92 15.33 10.44
CA ALA A 258 7.07 15.96 11.75
C ALA A 258 5.79 16.70 12.16
N ALA A 259 5.21 17.51 11.28
CA ALA A 259 3.96 18.23 11.54
C ALA A 259 2.78 17.29 11.81
N ARG A 260 2.71 16.13 11.13
CA ARG A 260 1.72 15.08 11.44
C ARG A 260 1.92 14.48 12.82
N ARG A 261 3.17 14.21 13.24
CA ARG A 261 3.46 13.72 14.60
C ARG A 261 3.08 14.73 15.67
N ASP A 262 3.31 16.02 15.45
CA ASP A 262 2.90 17.07 16.38
C ASP A 262 1.38 17.15 16.51
N ARG A 263 0.65 17.07 15.39
CA ARG A 263 -0.82 16.99 15.38
C ARG A 263 -1.33 15.71 16.05
N TYR A 264 -0.67 14.57 15.83
CA TYR A 264 -0.97 13.31 16.52
C TYR A 264 -0.86 13.47 18.05
N ILE A 265 0.26 14.01 18.54
CA ILE A 265 0.48 14.22 19.97
C ILE A 265 -0.61 15.14 20.55
N ALA A 266 -0.90 16.25 19.87
CA ALA A 266 -1.95 17.18 20.28
C ALA A 266 -3.36 16.53 20.29
N ALA A 267 -3.65 15.65 19.33
CA ALA A 267 -4.92 14.93 19.27
C ALA A 267 -5.05 13.86 20.38
N VAL A 268 -3.96 13.16 20.70
CA VAL A 268 -3.91 12.22 21.84
C VAL A 268 -4.07 12.95 23.18
N ASP A 269 -3.46 14.12 23.34
CA ASP A 269 -3.63 14.96 24.52
C ASP A 269 -5.09 15.39 24.70
N LYS A 270 -5.74 15.84 23.60
CA LYS A 270 -7.18 16.14 23.59
C LYS A 270 -8.04 14.93 23.98
N LEU A 271 -7.72 13.73 23.47
CA LEU A 271 -8.43 12.50 23.81
C LEU A 271 -8.30 12.12 25.29
N SER A 272 -7.24 12.59 25.96
CA SER A 272 -6.99 12.39 27.39
C SER A 272 -7.65 13.46 28.28
N SER A 273 -8.36 14.43 27.69
CA SER A 273 -9.00 15.52 28.43
C SER A 273 -10.11 15.04 29.37
N LYS A 274 -10.26 15.72 30.50
CA LYS A 274 -11.39 15.50 31.42
C LYS A 274 -12.74 15.89 30.83
N HIS A 275 -12.77 16.73 29.78
CA HIS A 275 -14.00 17.23 29.16
C HIS A 275 -14.34 16.45 27.89
N ALA A 276 -15.54 15.86 27.84
CA ALA A 276 -15.97 15.03 26.71
C ALA A 276 -15.95 15.75 25.35
N PRO A 277 -16.38 17.03 25.22
CA PRO A 277 -16.30 17.73 23.93
C PRO A 277 -14.86 17.86 23.40
N VAL A 278 -13.89 18.02 24.30
CA VAL A 278 -12.46 18.07 23.92
C VAL A 278 -11.98 16.69 23.49
N ARG A 279 -12.40 15.62 24.18
CA ARG A 279 -12.08 14.23 23.80
C ARG A 279 -12.63 13.88 22.42
N LEU A 280 -13.88 14.26 22.12
CA LEU A 280 -14.47 14.13 20.78
C LEU A 280 -13.65 14.87 19.72
N GLY A 281 -13.20 16.09 20.01
CA GLY A 281 -12.28 16.82 19.14
C GLY A 281 -10.95 16.08 18.90
N GLY A 282 -10.45 15.35 19.90
CA GLY A 282 -9.32 14.44 19.78
C GLY A 282 -9.60 13.24 18.86
N VAL A 283 -10.76 12.60 19.01
CA VAL A 283 -11.21 11.49 18.14
C VAL A 283 -11.24 11.93 16.68
N TYR A 284 -11.94 13.02 16.35
CA TYR A 284 -12.03 13.49 14.96
C TYR A 284 -10.67 13.89 14.38
N ALA A 285 -9.79 14.49 15.19
CA ALA A 285 -8.44 14.84 14.74
C ALA A 285 -7.57 13.60 14.46
N LEU A 286 -7.64 12.57 15.31
CA LEU A 286 -6.93 11.30 15.09
C LEU A 286 -7.46 10.59 13.84
N VAL A 287 -8.77 10.45 13.73
CA VAL A 287 -9.42 9.81 12.58
C VAL A 287 -9.04 10.52 11.28
N GLY A 288 -9.13 11.86 11.23
CA GLY A 288 -8.73 12.63 10.05
C GLY A 288 -7.25 12.46 9.71
N LEU A 289 -6.37 12.36 10.73
CA LEU A 289 -4.95 12.12 10.51
C LEU A 289 -4.68 10.71 9.92
N ALA A 290 -5.45 9.70 10.31
CA ALA A 290 -5.35 8.37 9.71
C ALA A 290 -5.77 8.38 8.24
N ASP A 291 -6.81 9.14 7.88
CA ASP A 291 -7.21 9.33 6.48
C ASP A 291 -6.09 10.04 5.70
N GLU A 292 -5.53 11.13 6.24
CA GLU A 292 -4.41 11.86 5.60
C GLU A 292 -3.19 10.96 5.34
N TRP A 293 -2.85 10.06 6.26
CA TRP A 293 -1.77 9.09 6.05
C TRP A 293 -2.10 8.09 4.92
N LEU A 294 -3.34 7.64 4.83
CA LEU A 294 -3.77 6.70 3.78
C LEU A 294 -3.90 7.36 2.40
N GLU A 295 -4.11 8.66 2.33
CA GLU A 295 -4.27 9.40 1.08
C GLU A 295 -2.95 9.92 0.50
N ASP A 296 -1.87 10.00 1.29
CA ASP A 296 -0.58 10.53 0.83
C ASP A 296 0.08 9.62 -0.22
N ASP A 297 0.25 10.11 -1.44
CA ASP A 297 0.86 9.39 -2.55
C ASP A 297 2.38 9.60 -2.66
N ASN A 298 2.96 10.46 -1.82
CA ASN A 298 4.39 10.77 -1.81
C ASN A 298 5.21 9.78 -0.97
N ILE A 299 4.54 8.88 -0.26
CA ILE A 299 5.13 7.87 0.61
C ILE A 299 4.68 6.47 0.21
N ASP A 300 5.50 5.47 0.53
CA ASP A 300 5.20 4.09 0.20
C ASP A 300 4.00 3.54 1.00
N GLU A 301 3.25 2.63 0.38
CA GLU A 301 2.01 2.08 0.94
C GLU A 301 2.22 1.43 2.32
N GLU A 302 3.36 0.78 2.55
CA GLU A 302 3.69 0.13 3.82
C GLU A 302 3.83 1.16 4.95
N THR A 303 4.57 2.25 4.72
CA THR A 303 4.70 3.35 5.68
C THR A 303 3.35 4.00 5.99
N ARG A 304 2.49 4.22 4.98
CA ARG A 304 1.14 4.78 5.18
C ARG A 304 0.29 3.93 6.10
N ILE A 305 0.22 2.64 5.82
CA ILE A 305 -0.56 1.68 6.61
C ILE A 305 0.01 1.60 8.02
N LYS A 306 1.34 1.58 8.17
CA LYS A 306 1.99 1.53 9.47
C LYS A 306 1.67 2.75 10.34
N GLU A 307 1.80 3.97 9.81
CA GLU A 307 1.51 5.19 10.55
C GLU A 307 0.00 5.33 10.86
N GLY A 308 -0.86 5.00 9.89
CA GLY A 308 -2.31 4.94 10.13
C GLY A 308 -2.70 3.92 11.19
N GLN A 309 -2.07 2.74 11.19
CA GLN A 309 -2.34 1.70 12.19
C GLN A 309 -1.95 2.13 13.60
N VAL A 310 -0.90 2.95 13.78
CA VAL A 310 -0.54 3.51 15.10
C VAL A 310 -1.70 4.35 15.66
N ILE A 311 -2.35 5.14 14.81
CA ILE A 311 -3.50 5.96 15.19
C ILE A 311 -4.70 5.07 15.55
N VAL A 312 -5.02 4.08 14.70
CA VAL A 312 -6.11 3.12 14.96
C VAL A 312 -5.87 2.34 16.26
N ASN A 313 -4.62 1.95 16.53
CA ASN A 313 -4.24 1.29 17.78
C ASN A 313 -4.51 2.17 19.01
N ASN A 314 -4.29 3.48 18.90
CA ASN A 314 -4.58 4.43 19.97
C ASN A 314 -6.09 4.54 20.24
N LEU A 315 -6.89 4.68 19.19
CA LEU A 315 -8.36 4.68 19.28
C LEU A 315 -8.90 3.37 19.90
N CYS A 316 -8.37 2.23 19.47
CA CYS A 316 -8.72 0.92 20.03
C CYS A 316 -8.25 0.80 21.50
N ALA A 317 -7.08 1.34 21.85
CA ALA A 317 -6.62 1.38 23.24
C ALA A 317 -7.54 2.22 24.13
N TYR A 318 -8.07 3.34 23.63
CA TYR A 318 -9.06 4.14 24.34
C TYR A 318 -10.36 3.35 24.59
N ILE A 319 -10.87 2.63 23.57
CA ILE A 319 -12.04 1.72 23.72
C ILE A 319 -11.77 0.63 24.76
N ARG A 320 -10.56 0.05 24.76
CA ARG A 320 -10.15 -0.99 25.72
C ARG A 320 -9.91 -0.46 27.13
N SER A 321 -9.84 0.85 27.32
CA SER A 321 -9.56 1.43 28.64
C SER A 321 -10.71 1.13 29.63
N PRO A 322 -10.41 0.76 30.88
CA PRO A 322 -11.43 0.38 31.84
C PRO A 322 -12.28 1.59 32.26
N PHE A 323 -13.57 1.38 32.47
CA PHE A 323 -14.50 2.41 32.93
C PHE A 323 -15.45 1.84 33.98
N LYS A 324 -15.18 2.09 35.26
CA LYS A 324 -15.87 1.44 36.38
C LYS A 324 -17.38 1.70 36.43
N LEU A 325 -17.82 2.88 35.99
CA LEU A 325 -19.26 3.22 35.98
C LEU A 325 -20.06 2.37 34.97
N ALA A 326 -19.41 1.68 34.03
CA ALA A 326 -20.06 0.75 33.11
C ALA A 326 -20.85 -0.34 33.86
N GLU A 327 -20.34 -0.84 34.98
CA GLU A 327 -21.00 -1.84 35.82
C GLU A 327 -22.33 -1.34 36.40
N LYS A 328 -22.47 -0.01 36.56
CA LYS A 328 -23.66 0.65 37.08
C LYS A 328 -24.61 1.14 35.98
N ARG A 329 -24.34 0.83 34.69
CA ARG A 329 -25.11 1.34 33.55
C ARG A 329 -26.63 1.19 33.73
N SER A 330 -27.09 0.00 34.08
CA SER A 330 -28.53 -0.29 34.22
C SER A 330 -29.23 0.57 35.29
N VAL A 331 -28.48 1.08 36.25
CA VAL A 331 -28.99 1.97 37.31
C VAL A 331 -28.85 3.43 36.91
N LEU A 332 -27.74 3.80 36.28
CA LEU A 332 -27.44 5.17 35.85
C LEU A 332 -28.25 5.62 34.63
N GLU A 333 -28.79 4.70 33.84
CA GLU A 333 -29.70 5.00 32.73
C GLU A 333 -31.17 5.20 33.19
N LEU A 334 -31.47 5.11 34.50
CA LEU A 334 -32.79 5.39 35.04
C LEU A 334 -33.07 6.91 35.11
N ASP A 335 -34.34 7.29 34.96
CA ASP A 335 -34.80 8.69 35.00
C ASP A 335 -34.66 9.34 36.39
N SER A 336 -34.60 8.53 37.45
CA SER A 336 -34.53 9.01 38.83
C SER A 336 -33.52 8.21 39.64
N LYS A 337 -32.90 8.88 40.62
CA LYS A 337 -31.94 8.29 41.54
C LYS A 337 -32.63 7.24 42.43
N PRO A 338 -32.17 5.98 42.46
CA PRO A 338 -32.63 5.01 43.44
C PRO A 338 -32.13 5.32 44.85
N ASP A 339 -32.93 4.99 45.86
CA ASP A 339 -32.62 5.23 47.29
C ASP A 339 -31.30 4.60 47.72
N ASN A 340 -30.99 3.42 47.19
CA ASN A 340 -29.78 2.65 47.50
C ASN A 340 -28.56 3.04 46.63
N TYR A 341 -28.61 4.12 45.85
CA TYR A 341 -27.48 4.55 45.05
C TYR A 341 -26.38 5.22 45.88
N GLU A 342 -25.24 4.55 45.97
CA GLU A 342 -24.01 5.10 46.55
C GLU A 342 -23.23 5.94 45.53
N GLY A 343 -23.07 7.23 45.84
CA GLY A 343 -22.30 8.19 45.05
C GLY A 343 -23.11 9.41 44.64
N LYS A 344 -22.54 10.20 43.73
CA LYS A 344 -23.18 11.41 43.20
C LYS A 344 -23.90 11.07 41.91
N PHE A 345 -25.14 10.61 42.03
CA PHE A 345 -25.93 10.07 40.91
C PHE A 345 -25.88 10.93 39.64
N ALA A 346 -26.18 12.23 39.75
CA ALA A 346 -26.17 13.14 38.60
C ALA A 346 -24.78 13.27 37.95
N GLU A 347 -23.71 13.41 38.75
CA GLU A 347 -22.34 13.49 38.22
C GLU A 347 -21.89 12.16 37.57
N ASP A 348 -22.20 11.03 38.19
CA ASP A 348 -21.88 9.70 37.66
C ASP A 348 -22.66 9.39 36.37
N GLN A 349 -23.93 9.80 36.31
CA GLN A 349 -24.78 9.68 35.14
C GLN A 349 -24.23 10.51 33.98
N THR A 350 -23.89 11.79 34.20
CA THR A 350 -23.25 12.63 33.17
C THR A 350 -21.95 12.01 32.67
N ARG A 351 -21.09 11.53 33.57
CA ARG A 351 -19.82 10.88 33.20
C ARG A 351 -20.02 9.60 32.38
N LEU A 352 -21.04 8.80 32.70
CA LEU A 352 -21.39 7.61 31.92
C LEU A 352 -21.80 8.00 30.50
N PHE A 353 -22.75 8.93 30.34
CA PHE A 353 -23.25 9.35 29.04
C PHE A 353 -22.17 9.99 28.18
N GLU A 354 -21.34 10.86 28.76
CA GLU A 354 -20.20 11.47 28.08
C GLU A 354 -19.20 10.42 27.55
N GLU A 355 -18.92 9.38 28.33
CA GLU A 355 -17.98 8.33 27.91
C GLU A 355 -18.60 7.38 26.87
N GLN A 356 -19.90 7.09 26.99
CA GLN A 356 -20.65 6.35 25.97
C GLN A 356 -20.59 7.09 24.64
N GLU A 357 -20.83 8.40 24.62
CA GLU A 357 -20.79 9.24 23.42
C GLU A 357 -19.40 9.19 22.76
N VAL A 358 -18.33 9.48 23.51
CA VAL A 358 -16.96 9.49 22.98
C VAL A 358 -16.58 8.15 22.36
N ARG A 359 -16.81 7.04 23.07
CA ARG A 359 -16.42 5.71 22.56
C ARG A 359 -17.30 5.24 21.42
N ARG A 360 -18.60 5.57 21.45
CA ARG A 360 -19.51 5.26 20.34
C ARG A 360 -19.10 6.03 19.08
N SER A 361 -18.73 7.30 19.20
CA SER A 361 -18.24 8.09 18.06
C SER A 361 -17.00 7.48 17.40
N ILE A 362 -16.07 6.87 18.16
CA ILE A 362 -14.93 6.14 17.57
C ILE A 362 -15.42 5.00 16.65
N PHE A 363 -16.41 4.22 17.11
CA PHE A 363 -17.00 3.16 16.31
C PHE A 363 -17.77 3.69 15.09
N ASP A 364 -18.50 4.80 15.22
CA ASP A 364 -19.19 5.44 14.11
C ASP A 364 -18.19 5.89 13.03
N GLU A 365 -17.08 6.53 13.41
CA GLU A 365 -16.05 6.99 12.48
C GLU A 365 -15.33 5.83 11.78
N ILE A 366 -15.02 4.73 12.50
CA ILE A 366 -14.49 3.50 11.90
C ILE A 366 -15.51 2.92 10.90
N SER A 367 -16.77 2.79 11.33
CA SER A 367 -17.85 2.20 10.54
C SER A 367 -18.05 2.94 9.23
N VAL A 368 -18.10 4.28 9.23
CA VAL A 368 -18.28 5.09 8.03
C VAL A 368 -17.24 4.74 6.95
N ARG A 369 -15.99 4.48 7.36
CA ARG A 369 -14.83 4.24 6.49
C ARG A 369 -14.71 2.81 5.98
N LEU A 370 -15.41 1.85 6.57
CA LEU A 370 -15.46 0.44 6.14
C LEU A 370 -16.50 0.18 5.03
N ARG A 371 -16.55 1.05 4.00
CA ARG A 371 -17.60 1.03 2.95
C ARG A 371 -17.65 -0.34 2.25
N PRO A 372 -18.83 -0.84 1.86
CA PRO A 372 -18.92 -2.09 1.11
C PRO A 372 -18.01 -2.03 -0.12
N LEU A 373 -17.14 -3.02 -0.28
CA LEU A 373 -16.32 -3.17 -1.48
C LEU A 373 -17.27 -3.36 -2.67
N ASP A 374 -17.08 -2.60 -3.76
CA ASP A 374 -17.93 -2.72 -4.93
C ASP A 374 -17.73 -4.08 -5.64
N GLU A 375 -18.76 -4.57 -6.34
CA GLU A 375 -18.71 -5.86 -7.07
C GLU A 375 -17.62 -5.91 -8.16
N LYS A 376 -17.06 -4.75 -8.54
CA LYS A 376 -16.03 -4.63 -9.57
C LYS A 376 -14.60 -4.65 -9.00
N GLY A 377 -14.43 -4.76 -7.68
CA GLY A 377 -13.13 -4.80 -7.03
C GLY A 377 -12.23 -3.62 -7.38
N LYS A 378 -12.82 -2.50 -7.84
CA LYS A 378 -12.05 -1.32 -8.23
C LYS A 378 -11.80 -0.51 -6.97
N ARG A 379 -10.55 -0.54 -6.52
CA ARG A 379 -10.01 0.34 -5.48
C ARG A 379 -9.97 1.78 -6.00
N ASP A 380 -11.13 2.43 -6.12
CA ASP A 380 -11.18 3.88 -6.38
C ASP A 380 -10.88 4.69 -5.10
N TYR A 381 -10.87 4.05 -3.93
CA TYR A 381 -10.52 4.66 -2.65
C TYR A 381 -9.80 3.68 -1.72
N VAL A 382 -8.82 4.20 -0.97
CA VAL A 382 -8.17 3.48 0.13
C VAL A 382 -9.17 3.46 1.29
N THR A 383 -9.60 2.28 1.70
CA THR A 383 -10.55 2.09 2.80
C THR A 383 -9.83 1.53 4.03
N TRP A 384 -10.41 1.72 5.21
CA TRP A 384 -9.89 1.22 6.49
C TRP A 384 -9.89 -0.32 6.62
N HIS A 385 -10.21 -1.06 5.56
CA HIS A 385 -10.03 -2.52 5.50
C HIS A 385 -8.54 -2.94 5.55
N VAL A 386 -7.62 -1.99 5.39
CA VAL A 386 -6.17 -2.24 5.54
C VAL A 386 -5.73 -2.30 7.00
N PHE A 387 -6.58 -1.85 7.93
CA PHE A 387 -6.26 -1.79 9.35
C PHE A 387 -6.80 -2.99 10.12
N GLU A 388 -6.11 -3.30 11.22
CA GLU A 388 -6.54 -4.27 12.23
C GLU A 388 -7.24 -3.56 13.39
N PHE A 389 -8.35 -4.13 13.87
CA PHE A 389 -9.18 -3.58 14.94
C PHE A 389 -9.19 -4.50 16.16
N ASP A 390 -8.40 -4.14 17.18
CA ASP A 390 -8.27 -4.91 18.42
C ASP A 390 -9.14 -4.34 19.55
N PHE A 391 -10.30 -4.96 19.76
CA PHE A 391 -11.23 -4.62 20.84
C PHE A 391 -11.17 -5.62 22.01
N ARG A 392 -10.13 -6.45 22.10
CA ARG A 392 -10.04 -7.49 23.13
C ARG A 392 -10.07 -6.90 24.52
N LYS A 393 -10.73 -7.60 25.46
CA LYS A 393 -10.83 -7.21 26.88
C LYS A 393 -11.46 -5.83 27.08
N SER A 394 -12.21 -5.33 26.10
CA SER A 394 -12.92 -4.06 26.22
C SER A 394 -14.12 -4.17 27.15
N THR A 395 -14.43 -3.06 27.82
CA THR A 395 -15.68 -2.88 28.56
C THR A 395 -16.62 -2.04 27.71
N ILE A 396 -17.67 -2.67 27.19
CA ILE A 396 -18.67 -2.03 26.32
C ILE A 396 -19.95 -1.80 27.11
N PHE A 397 -20.48 -0.59 27.05
CA PHE A 397 -21.63 -0.16 27.83
C PHE A 397 -22.47 0.86 27.05
N TYR A 398 -22.50 0.73 25.74
CA TYR A 398 -23.23 1.56 24.78
C TYR A 398 -23.65 0.69 23.59
N PRO A 399 -24.71 1.04 22.85
CA PRO A 399 -25.15 0.26 21.71
C PRO A 399 -24.14 0.31 20.57
N LEU A 400 -23.98 -0.79 19.85
CA LEU A 400 -23.14 -0.98 18.66
C LEU A 400 -23.99 -1.33 17.42
N ASN A 401 -25.25 -0.92 17.40
CA ASN A 401 -26.20 -1.16 16.34
C ASN A 401 -25.94 -0.28 15.10
N LYS A 402 -26.40 -0.76 13.94
CA LYS A 402 -26.29 -0.08 12.63
C LYS A 402 -24.85 0.29 12.24
N LEU A 403 -23.86 -0.47 12.71
CA LEU A 403 -22.45 -0.25 12.40
C LEU A 403 -21.93 -1.26 11.37
N ARG A 404 -20.82 -0.91 10.74
CA ARG A 404 -20.02 -1.81 9.91
C ARG A 404 -18.71 -2.15 10.62
N PHE A 405 -18.37 -3.43 10.63
CA PHE A 405 -17.14 -3.95 11.20
C PHE A 405 -16.38 -4.75 10.16
N PHE A 406 -15.05 -4.74 10.25
CA PHE A 406 -14.16 -5.57 9.46
C PHE A 406 -13.24 -6.36 10.38
N ASN A 407 -13.36 -7.68 10.35
CA ASN A 407 -12.64 -8.61 11.22
C ASN A 407 -12.55 -8.19 12.72
N PRO A 408 -13.66 -7.82 13.39
CA PRO A 408 -13.58 -7.32 14.76
C PRO A 408 -13.19 -8.42 15.75
N ASP A 409 -12.33 -8.07 16.70
CA ASP A 409 -11.90 -8.96 17.79
C ASP A 409 -12.31 -8.42 19.16
N PHE A 410 -13.42 -8.94 19.69
CA PHE A 410 -13.97 -8.66 21.02
C PHE A 410 -13.65 -9.78 22.03
N ARG A 411 -12.60 -10.59 21.81
CA ARG A 411 -12.31 -11.68 22.75
C ARG A 411 -12.12 -11.17 24.17
N ASN A 412 -12.64 -11.91 25.14
CA ASN A 412 -12.55 -11.59 26.57
C ASN A 412 -13.21 -10.25 26.96
N SER A 413 -14.08 -9.69 26.14
CA SER A 413 -14.77 -8.45 26.44
C SER A 413 -15.95 -8.62 27.40
N LYS A 414 -16.38 -7.52 28.00
CA LYS A 414 -17.53 -7.45 28.92
C LYS A 414 -18.54 -6.44 28.41
N PHE A 415 -19.80 -6.87 28.29
CA PHE A 415 -20.90 -6.01 27.87
C PHE A 415 -21.85 -5.75 29.04
N PHE A 416 -21.95 -4.49 29.45
CA PHE A 416 -22.86 -4.05 30.51
C PHE A 416 -24.11 -3.39 29.93
N GLY A 417 -25.27 -3.75 30.48
CA GLY A 417 -26.58 -3.42 29.90
C GLY A 417 -26.82 -4.13 28.56
N LEU A 418 -27.68 -3.55 27.72
CA LEU A 418 -27.99 -4.10 26.40
C LEU A 418 -26.75 -4.04 25.49
N ALA A 419 -26.28 -5.20 25.05
CA ALA A 419 -25.30 -5.38 23.99
C ALA A 419 -26.02 -5.40 22.64
N ASP A 420 -26.35 -4.21 22.12
CA ASP A 420 -27.11 -4.07 20.88
C ASP A 420 -26.17 -4.02 19.67
N PHE A 421 -26.16 -5.05 18.85
CA PHE A 421 -25.52 -5.12 17.53
C PHE A 421 -26.55 -5.18 16.39
N SER A 422 -27.82 -4.88 16.67
CA SER A 422 -28.89 -5.05 15.69
C SER A 422 -28.62 -4.24 14.42
N PHE A 423 -28.99 -4.79 13.26
CA PHE A 423 -28.76 -4.19 11.93
C PHE A 423 -27.28 -3.91 11.58
N SER A 424 -26.32 -4.45 12.32
CA SER A 424 -24.89 -4.24 12.01
C SER A 424 -24.40 -5.22 10.93
N GLY A 425 -23.44 -4.76 10.13
CA GLY A 425 -22.77 -5.56 9.12
C GLY A 425 -21.37 -5.94 9.56
N PHE A 426 -21.05 -7.23 9.45
CA PHE A 426 -19.76 -7.81 9.80
C PHE A 426 -19.10 -8.38 8.55
N GLN A 427 -18.07 -7.69 8.07
CA GLN A 427 -17.23 -8.10 6.95
C GLN A 427 -16.08 -8.96 7.49
N GLY A 428 -15.88 -10.14 6.89
CA GLY A 428 -14.88 -11.10 7.38
C GLY A 428 -15.29 -11.81 8.68
N ILE A 429 -14.30 -12.36 9.39
CA ILE A 429 -14.49 -13.21 10.58
C ILE A 429 -14.72 -12.32 11.81
N SER A 430 -15.80 -12.54 12.55
CA SER A 430 -16.06 -11.80 13.79
C SER A 430 -15.79 -12.66 15.01
N ILE A 431 -15.00 -12.15 15.96
CA ILE A 431 -14.58 -12.91 17.12
C ILE A 431 -15.15 -12.28 18.39
N PHE A 432 -16.02 -13.02 19.06
CA PHE A 432 -16.67 -12.73 20.34
C PHE A 432 -16.46 -13.87 21.34
N SER A 433 -15.40 -14.66 21.19
CA SER A 433 -15.10 -15.76 22.11
C SER A 433 -14.73 -15.26 23.50
N ASP A 434 -14.98 -16.06 24.54
CA ASP A 434 -14.72 -15.72 25.94
C ASP A 434 -15.43 -14.44 26.42
N THR A 435 -16.54 -14.05 25.80
CA THR A 435 -17.20 -12.77 26.08
C THR A 435 -18.30 -12.93 27.13
N HIS A 436 -18.40 -11.97 28.06
CA HIS A 436 -19.44 -11.95 29.08
C HIS A 436 -20.48 -10.87 28.77
N TYR A 437 -21.74 -11.28 28.58
CA TYR A 437 -22.89 -10.39 28.38
C TYR A 437 -23.73 -10.34 29.66
N PHE A 438 -23.69 -9.22 30.38
CA PHE A 438 -24.40 -9.05 31.65
C PHE A 438 -25.88 -8.68 31.48
N GLY A 439 -26.22 -7.98 30.40
CA GLY A 439 -27.59 -7.71 29.98
C GLY A 439 -27.99 -8.55 28.77
N ASP A 440 -29.06 -8.14 28.09
CA ASP A 440 -29.48 -8.76 26.84
C ASP A 440 -28.44 -8.54 25.74
N ALA A 441 -28.29 -9.51 24.84
CA ALA A 441 -27.40 -9.46 23.70
C ALA A 441 -28.21 -9.63 22.41
N SER A 442 -28.38 -8.54 21.66
CA SER A 442 -29.17 -8.52 20.43
C SER A 442 -28.27 -8.39 19.20
N PHE A 443 -28.32 -9.39 18.34
CA PHE A 443 -27.77 -9.38 17.00
C PHE A 443 -28.90 -9.38 15.95
N SER A 444 -30.11 -8.98 16.33
CA SER A 444 -31.27 -9.03 15.44
C SER A 444 -31.01 -8.30 14.12
N CYS A 445 -31.35 -8.92 12.99
CA CYS A 445 -31.10 -8.38 11.65
C CYS A 445 -29.62 -8.06 11.34
N ALA A 446 -28.65 -8.57 12.11
CA ALA A 446 -27.23 -8.42 11.80
C ALA A 446 -26.82 -9.31 10.62
N HIS A 447 -25.81 -8.87 9.87
CA HIS A 447 -25.31 -9.56 8.68
C HIS A 447 -23.85 -9.99 8.86
N PHE A 448 -23.61 -11.29 8.99
CA PHE A 448 -22.27 -11.87 9.10
C PHE A 448 -21.84 -12.49 7.76
N GLN A 449 -20.81 -11.91 7.15
CA GLN A 449 -20.22 -12.43 5.92
C GLN A 449 -19.26 -13.58 6.17
N GLY A 450 -18.37 -13.44 7.17
CA GLY A 450 -17.53 -14.54 7.66
C GLY A 450 -18.13 -15.21 8.89
N THR A 451 -17.45 -16.24 9.38
CA THR A 451 -17.92 -17.01 10.56
C THR A 451 -17.94 -16.13 11.79
N ALA A 452 -19.05 -16.17 12.53
CA ALA A 452 -19.21 -15.47 13.81
C ALA A 452 -18.87 -16.42 14.97
N ARG A 453 -17.83 -16.11 15.75
CA ARG A 453 -17.34 -16.98 16.83
C ARG A 453 -17.75 -16.45 18.19
N PHE A 454 -18.52 -17.21 18.93
CA PHE A 454 -19.04 -16.94 20.27
C PHE A 454 -18.66 -18.03 21.28
N SER A 455 -17.68 -18.88 20.97
CA SER A 455 -17.25 -19.97 21.84
C SER A 455 -16.85 -19.47 23.23
N ASP A 456 -17.12 -20.29 24.25
CA ASP A 456 -16.74 -20.02 25.65
C ASP A 456 -17.36 -18.73 26.23
N SER A 457 -18.45 -18.23 25.62
CA SER A 457 -19.11 -17.00 26.05
C SER A 457 -20.24 -17.26 27.04
N CYS A 458 -20.52 -16.27 27.90
CA CYS A 458 -21.59 -16.34 28.89
C CYS A 458 -22.65 -15.28 28.63
N PHE A 459 -23.90 -15.73 28.47
CA PHE A 459 -25.09 -14.88 28.28
C PHE A 459 -25.96 -14.92 29.54
N GLU A 460 -25.91 -13.85 30.35
CA GLU A 460 -26.67 -13.76 31.62
C GLU A 460 -28.18 -13.57 31.38
N LYS A 461 -28.54 -12.87 30.30
CA LYS A 461 -29.93 -12.57 29.91
C LYS A 461 -30.21 -13.09 28.50
N GLU A 462 -31.16 -12.50 27.77
CA GLU A 462 -31.57 -13.03 26.46
C GLU A 462 -30.47 -12.88 25.40
N LEU A 463 -30.23 -13.94 24.62
CA LEU A 463 -29.51 -13.86 23.36
C LEU A 463 -30.50 -13.86 22.19
N ASN A 464 -30.42 -12.86 21.32
CA ASN A 464 -31.34 -12.69 20.19
C ASN A 464 -30.60 -12.59 18.84
N PHE A 465 -30.75 -13.63 18.02
CA PHE A 465 -30.25 -13.78 16.64
C PHE A 465 -31.40 -13.81 15.61
N ARG A 466 -32.56 -13.25 15.94
CA ARG A 466 -33.72 -13.22 15.04
C ARG A 466 -33.38 -12.49 13.73
N ALA A 467 -33.80 -13.08 12.62
CA ALA A 467 -33.63 -12.52 11.28
C ALA A 467 -32.18 -12.17 10.92
N THR A 468 -31.20 -12.83 11.54
CA THR A 468 -29.78 -12.67 11.19
C THR A 468 -29.47 -13.29 9.83
N THR A 469 -28.41 -12.81 9.19
CA THR A 469 -27.79 -13.49 8.05
C THR A 469 -26.46 -14.08 8.48
N LEU A 470 -26.28 -15.40 8.34
CA LEU A 470 -25.08 -16.15 8.70
C LEU A 470 -24.49 -16.84 7.47
N LYS A 471 -23.78 -16.10 6.61
CA LYS A 471 -23.24 -16.65 5.35
C LYS A 471 -22.23 -17.77 5.58
N ALA A 472 -21.32 -17.60 6.54
CA ALA A 472 -20.31 -18.62 6.86
C ALA A 472 -20.55 -19.29 8.23
N GLY A 473 -21.79 -19.26 8.72
CA GLY A 473 -22.20 -19.91 9.96
C GLY A 473 -21.80 -19.18 11.24
N ALA A 474 -22.04 -19.82 12.39
CA ALA A 474 -21.71 -19.31 13.71
C ALA A 474 -21.29 -20.43 14.67
N ILE A 475 -20.44 -20.12 15.65
CA ILE A 475 -19.90 -21.12 16.58
C ILE A 475 -20.19 -20.66 18.01
N PHE A 476 -20.96 -21.43 18.76
CA PHE A 476 -21.33 -21.18 20.17
C PHE A 476 -20.83 -22.29 21.11
N ASP A 477 -19.82 -23.04 20.69
CA ASP A 477 -19.30 -24.18 21.42
C ASP A 477 -18.87 -23.80 22.84
N SER A 478 -19.14 -24.67 23.81
CA SER A 478 -18.82 -24.49 25.23
C SER A 478 -19.39 -23.21 25.89
N SER A 479 -20.34 -22.53 25.24
CA SER A 479 -20.98 -21.33 25.79
C SER A 479 -22.08 -21.64 26.82
N ILE A 480 -22.32 -20.68 27.71
CA ILE A 480 -23.29 -20.78 28.81
C ILE A 480 -24.45 -19.82 28.55
N PHE A 481 -25.67 -20.37 28.43
CA PHE A 481 -26.90 -19.61 28.21
C PHE A 481 -27.77 -19.65 29.48
N LYS A 482 -27.67 -18.59 30.29
CA LYS A 482 -28.44 -18.46 31.53
C LYS A 482 -29.86 -17.94 31.27
N GLY A 483 -30.00 -17.00 30.33
CA GLY A 483 -31.28 -16.44 29.91
C GLY A 483 -31.91 -17.17 28.71
N SER A 484 -32.96 -16.56 28.15
CA SER A 484 -33.61 -17.06 26.93
C SER A 484 -32.66 -17.04 25.73
N THR A 485 -32.90 -17.91 24.75
CA THR A 485 -32.09 -17.95 23.53
C THR A 485 -33.00 -18.00 22.32
N ILE A 486 -32.81 -17.09 21.37
CA ILE A 486 -33.56 -17.03 20.12
C ILE A 486 -32.56 -17.04 18.98
N ILE A 487 -32.46 -18.15 18.25
CA ILE A 487 -31.58 -18.31 17.09
C ILE A 487 -32.45 -18.73 15.90
N THR A 488 -32.96 -17.71 15.21
CA THR A 488 -33.85 -17.84 14.06
C THR A 488 -33.34 -16.99 12.89
N PRO A 489 -32.21 -17.39 12.26
CA PRO A 489 -31.65 -16.65 11.14
C PRO A 489 -32.63 -16.59 9.96
N ALA A 490 -32.62 -15.49 9.22
CA ALA A 490 -33.35 -15.36 7.96
C ALA A 490 -32.62 -16.06 6.80
N LEU A 491 -31.29 -16.08 6.86
CA LEU A 491 -30.44 -16.79 5.90
C LEU A 491 -29.27 -17.43 6.65
N GLN A 492 -28.96 -18.67 6.31
CA GLN A 492 -27.85 -19.43 6.88
C GLN A 492 -27.29 -20.34 5.79
N ASP A 493 -26.06 -20.06 5.33
CA ASP A 493 -25.39 -20.94 4.34
C ASP A 493 -24.31 -21.82 5.02
N GLY A 494 -23.79 -21.38 6.16
CA GLY A 494 -22.82 -22.13 6.97
C GLY A 494 -23.45 -22.84 8.18
N GLN A 495 -22.69 -23.74 8.80
CA GLN A 495 -23.14 -24.49 9.97
C GLN A 495 -23.19 -23.60 11.23
N VAL A 496 -24.18 -23.85 12.08
CA VAL A 496 -24.24 -23.28 13.43
C VAL A 496 -24.00 -24.38 14.46
N SER A 497 -22.94 -24.23 15.27
CA SER A 497 -22.48 -25.24 16.23
C SER A 497 -22.69 -24.79 17.68
N PHE A 498 -22.96 -25.77 18.56
CA PHE A 498 -23.24 -25.61 19.99
C PHE A 498 -22.57 -26.72 20.81
N ASP A 499 -21.48 -27.30 20.32
CA ASP A 499 -20.88 -28.48 20.94
C ASP A 499 -20.44 -28.17 22.38
N GLY A 500 -20.94 -28.95 23.34
CA GLY A 500 -20.65 -28.77 24.76
C GLY A 500 -21.29 -27.54 25.41
N SER A 501 -22.14 -26.79 24.70
CA SER A 501 -22.83 -25.64 25.29
C SER A 501 -23.88 -26.07 26.31
N ILE A 502 -24.19 -25.20 27.28
CA ILE A 502 -25.18 -25.48 28.33
C ILE A 502 -26.29 -24.43 28.37
N PHE A 503 -27.53 -24.92 28.49
CA PHE A 503 -28.76 -24.12 28.47
C PHE A 503 -29.52 -24.24 29.80
N SER A 504 -29.98 -23.11 30.32
CA SER A 504 -30.73 -23.06 31.58
C SER A 504 -32.11 -23.70 31.44
N CYS A 505 -32.42 -24.69 32.29
CA CYS A 505 -33.73 -25.35 32.26
C CYS A 505 -34.90 -24.46 32.72
N SER A 506 -34.62 -23.26 33.25
CA SER A 506 -35.63 -22.28 33.65
C SER A 506 -35.94 -21.23 32.57
N SER A 507 -35.27 -21.30 31.42
CA SER A 507 -35.36 -20.30 30.34
C SER A 507 -35.96 -20.90 29.08
N VAL A 508 -36.40 -20.05 28.15
CA VAL A 508 -36.99 -20.47 26.88
C VAL A 508 -35.96 -20.41 25.76
N HIS A 509 -35.78 -21.50 25.02
CA HIS A 509 -34.85 -21.59 23.91
C HIS A 509 -35.61 -21.90 22.61
N LYS A 510 -35.40 -21.07 21.59
CA LYS A 510 -36.07 -21.13 20.28
C LYS A 510 -35.01 -21.19 19.18
N PHE A 511 -35.05 -22.24 18.38
CA PHE A 511 -34.16 -22.45 17.24
C PHE A 511 -34.99 -22.58 15.96
N LEU A 512 -34.39 -22.25 14.82
CA LEU A 512 -35.04 -22.45 13.52
C LEU A 512 -35.12 -23.95 13.19
N ASP A 513 -36.33 -24.46 13.15
CA ASP A 513 -36.67 -25.84 12.76
C ASP A 513 -37.36 -25.81 11.38
N LEU A 514 -36.60 -25.46 10.33
CA LEU A 514 -37.09 -25.47 8.95
C LEU A 514 -36.42 -26.58 8.15
N ASN A 515 -37.18 -27.62 7.83
CA ASN A 515 -36.77 -28.65 6.86
C ASN A 515 -36.92 -28.16 5.41
N HIS A 516 -36.20 -27.09 5.03
CA HIS A 516 -36.03 -26.76 3.61
C HIS A 516 -34.72 -27.41 3.12
N LEU A 517 -34.78 -28.12 1.99
CA LEU A 517 -33.73 -29.01 1.48
C LEU A 517 -32.34 -28.37 1.24
N ASP A 518 -32.23 -27.04 1.34
CA ASP A 518 -31.03 -26.28 0.96
C ASP A 518 -30.46 -25.39 2.09
N ILE A 519 -31.08 -25.36 3.28
CA ILE A 519 -30.58 -24.58 4.44
C ILE A 519 -30.02 -25.56 5.47
N PRO A 520 -28.77 -25.42 5.93
CA PRO A 520 -28.25 -26.24 7.02
C PRO A 520 -29.12 -26.06 8.26
N THR A 521 -29.82 -27.10 8.68
CA THR A 521 -30.69 -27.03 9.86
C THR A 521 -29.88 -27.10 11.14
N ILE A 522 -30.32 -26.39 12.18
CA ILE A 522 -29.81 -26.61 13.53
C ILE A 522 -30.48 -27.88 14.04
N ASN A 523 -29.75 -28.98 14.13
CA ASN A 523 -30.29 -30.25 14.61
C ASN A 523 -30.63 -30.13 16.10
N ILE A 524 -31.92 -30.14 16.43
CA ILE A 524 -32.44 -30.04 17.80
C ILE A 524 -33.04 -31.36 18.27
N LYS A 525 -32.81 -31.69 19.55
CA LYS A 525 -33.28 -32.91 20.19
C LYS A 525 -33.89 -32.62 21.54
N SER A 526 -34.91 -33.40 21.90
CA SER A 526 -35.52 -33.33 23.23
C SER A 526 -34.56 -33.89 24.26
N VAL A 527 -34.34 -33.14 25.33
CA VAL A 527 -33.54 -33.57 26.48
C VAL A 527 -34.33 -33.31 27.76
N THR A 528 -34.14 -34.20 28.74
CA THR A 528 -34.81 -34.14 30.04
C THR A 528 -33.81 -33.93 31.16
N LEU A 529 -34.13 -33.05 32.10
CA LEU A 529 -33.36 -32.83 33.33
C LEU A 529 -34.27 -32.95 34.56
N VAL A 530 -33.77 -33.61 35.60
CA VAL A 530 -34.46 -33.70 36.90
C VAL A 530 -33.86 -32.68 37.87
N GLY A 531 -34.67 -31.67 38.22
CA GLY A 531 -34.26 -30.56 39.09
C GLY A 531 -33.94 -30.97 40.53
N LYS A 532 -33.33 -30.04 41.27
CA LYS A 532 -32.93 -30.21 42.68
C LYS A 532 -34.11 -30.34 43.63
N ARG A 533 -35.20 -29.59 43.40
CA ARG A 533 -36.45 -29.71 44.16
C ARG A 533 -37.15 -30.98 43.68
N ARG A 534 -37.15 -32.03 44.53
CA ARG A 534 -37.66 -33.37 44.20
C ARG A 534 -39.01 -33.26 43.46
N CYS A 535 -39.06 -33.83 42.25
CA CYS A 535 -40.21 -33.94 41.33
C CYS A 535 -40.38 -32.90 40.20
N LYS A 536 -39.53 -31.87 40.05
CA LYS A 536 -39.62 -31.01 38.85
C LYS A 536 -38.77 -31.57 37.69
N ARG A 537 -39.45 -32.06 36.66
CA ARG A 537 -38.85 -32.51 35.40
C ARG A 537 -38.90 -31.37 34.39
N TYR A 538 -37.76 -31.04 33.82
CA TYR A 538 -37.63 -30.06 32.75
C TYR A 538 -37.40 -30.80 31.44
N GLU A 539 -38.13 -30.42 30.41
CA GLU A 539 -37.96 -30.92 29.05
C GLU A 539 -37.78 -29.73 28.12
N ALA A 540 -36.75 -29.77 27.28
CA ALA A 540 -36.51 -28.75 26.27
C ALA A 540 -35.96 -29.39 25.00
N LYS A 541 -36.21 -28.73 23.86
CA LYS A 541 -35.54 -29.03 22.61
C LYS A 541 -34.35 -28.10 22.46
N ILE A 542 -33.14 -28.65 22.46
CA ILE A 542 -31.89 -27.91 22.34
C ILE A 542 -31.00 -28.54 21.26
N PRO A 543 -29.98 -27.84 20.75
CA PRO A 543 -29.08 -28.38 19.74
C PRO A 543 -28.41 -29.69 20.18
N VAL A 544 -28.12 -30.57 19.23
CA VAL A 544 -27.32 -31.79 19.50
C VAL A 544 -25.99 -31.46 20.18
N ASN A 545 -25.48 -32.40 20.98
CA ASN A 545 -24.25 -32.25 21.77
C ASN A 545 -24.26 -31.14 22.84
N SER A 546 -25.39 -30.45 23.03
CA SER A 546 -25.58 -29.48 24.11
C SER A 546 -26.33 -30.09 25.29
N HIS A 547 -26.31 -29.40 26.43
CA HIS A 547 -26.88 -29.90 27.70
C HIS A 547 -27.87 -28.92 28.32
N LEU A 548 -28.84 -29.44 29.09
CA LEU A 548 -29.59 -28.64 30.06
C LEU A 548 -28.89 -28.65 31.42
N TYR A 549 -28.95 -27.54 32.14
CA TYR A 549 -28.53 -27.48 33.54
C TYR A 549 -29.59 -26.81 34.43
N ASP A 550 -29.56 -27.15 35.72
CA ASP A 550 -30.41 -26.55 36.75
C ASP A 550 -29.67 -25.37 37.39
N PRO A 551 -30.12 -24.11 37.25
CA PRO A 551 -29.47 -22.95 37.83
C PRO A 551 -29.33 -23.01 39.36
N ASP A 552 -30.25 -23.71 40.06
CA ASP A 552 -30.22 -23.89 41.52
C ASP A 552 -29.14 -24.90 41.99
N SER A 553 -28.38 -25.47 41.05
CA SER A 553 -27.37 -26.52 41.29
C SER A 553 -25.92 -26.04 41.28
N TRP A 554 -25.68 -24.72 41.24
CA TRP A 554 -24.34 -24.15 41.33
C TRP A 554 -23.63 -24.60 42.62
N ASP A 555 -22.40 -25.11 42.48
CA ASP A 555 -21.51 -25.46 43.58
C ASP A 555 -20.34 -24.47 43.62
N GLU A 556 -20.29 -23.64 44.66
CA GLU A 556 -19.25 -22.63 44.84
C GLU A 556 -17.84 -23.23 45.02
N LYS A 557 -17.71 -24.43 45.58
CA LYS A 557 -16.39 -25.06 45.78
C LYS A 557 -15.84 -25.62 44.47
N GLN A 558 -16.72 -26.18 43.65
CA GLN A 558 -16.34 -26.80 42.38
C GLN A 558 -16.42 -25.84 41.19
N GLN A 559 -16.99 -24.64 41.38
CA GLN A 559 -17.22 -23.63 40.33
C GLN A 559 -17.95 -24.21 39.10
N ARG A 560 -18.93 -25.09 39.35
CA ARG A 560 -19.72 -25.74 38.29
C ARG A 560 -21.14 -26.06 38.73
N TYR A 561 -22.02 -26.25 37.77
CA TYR A 561 -23.36 -26.79 38.00
C TYR A 561 -23.29 -28.31 38.25
N THR A 562 -23.85 -28.76 39.36
CA THR A 562 -23.84 -30.18 39.76
C THR A 562 -24.94 -31.00 39.09
N ARG A 563 -25.95 -30.35 38.51
CA ARG A 563 -27.06 -31.00 37.79
C ARG A 563 -27.06 -30.54 36.34
N VAL A 564 -26.50 -31.39 35.49
CA VAL A 564 -26.43 -31.22 34.04
C VAL A 564 -26.96 -32.49 33.39
N SER A 565 -27.73 -32.37 32.32
CA SER A 565 -28.26 -33.52 31.59
C SER A 565 -27.16 -34.25 30.82
N LYS A 566 -27.48 -35.43 30.30
CA LYS A 566 -26.73 -36.00 29.17
C LYS A 566 -26.80 -35.04 27.96
N PRO A 567 -25.85 -35.15 27.00
CA PRO A 567 -25.96 -34.43 25.74
C PRO A 567 -27.30 -34.75 25.04
N ALA A 568 -27.83 -33.79 24.29
CA ALA A 568 -28.97 -34.03 23.43
C ALA A 568 -28.53 -34.85 22.20
N GLU A 569 -29.17 -36.00 21.96
CA GLU A 569 -28.80 -37.01 20.94
C GLU A 569 -29.95 -37.30 19.95
#